data_AF-A0A5N5TNP1-F1
#
_entry.id   AF-A0A5N5TNP1-F1
#
_cell.length_a   1.000
_cell.length_b   1.000
_cell.length_c   1.000
_cell.angle_alpha   90.00
_cell.angle_beta   90.00
_cell.angle_gamma   90.00
#
_symmetry.space_group_name_H-M   'P 1'
#
loop_
_entity.id
_entity.type
_entity.pdbx_description
1 polymer ?
#
loop_
_entity_poly.entity_id
_entity_poly.type
_entity_poly.pdbx_seq_one_letter_code
_entity_poly.pdbx_strand_id
1 'polypeptide(L)'
;MILVLQNLADDKALLIVNVASLCGYTDSTYRALTRLHDILSFGGYFSVLAFPCNQFGEQEPRDAPEILAAMEDNYGIEFPIFDKIDVTGPNASPLYKFLIDQTSVVPDWNFFKYLVSSEGEVLNSWGTTTTIEEIFEEIQAAVEDAKKAGKGDKVLQEESKTKEDISADKKEEL
;
A
#
# COMPACT_ATOMS: atom_id res chain seq x y z
N MET A 1 11.43 6.69 10.40
CA MET A 1 10.04 6.75 9.92
C MET A 1 9.94 6.32 8.45
N ILE A 2 10.81 6.80 7.55
CA ILE A 2 10.99 6.21 6.20
C ILE A 2 11.26 4.69 6.25
N LEU A 3 12.11 4.22 7.17
CA LEU A 3 12.33 2.79 7.42
C LEU A 3 11.05 1.99 7.76
N VAL A 4 10.04 2.63 8.37
CA VAL A 4 8.77 1.96 8.69
C VAL A 4 7.98 1.71 7.41
N LEU A 5 7.91 2.69 6.52
CA LEU A 5 7.27 2.51 5.22
C LEU A 5 8.06 1.59 4.31
N GLN A 6 9.39 1.62 4.33
CA GLN A 6 10.22 0.65 3.59
C GLN A 6 9.92 -0.78 4.04
N ASN A 7 9.87 -1.03 5.35
CA ASN A 7 9.51 -2.34 5.88
C ASN A 7 8.05 -2.72 5.59
N LEU A 8 7.15 -1.75 5.55
CA LEU A 8 5.73 -1.98 5.23
C LEU A 8 5.51 -2.25 3.74
N ALA A 9 6.26 -1.53 2.89
CA ALA A 9 6.28 -1.68 1.44
C ALA A 9 6.82 -3.05 1.05
N ASP A 10 7.95 -3.47 1.65
CA ASP A 10 8.56 -4.78 1.39
C ASP A 10 8.67 -5.02 -0.13
N ASP A 11 9.38 -4.10 -0.79
CA ASP A 11 9.59 -3.99 -2.24
C ASP A 11 8.31 -3.79 -3.10
N LYS A 12 7.18 -3.40 -2.48
CA LYS A 12 5.90 -3.13 -3.17
C LYS A 12 5.59 -1.65 -3.23
N ALA A 13 5.02 -1.21 -4.35
CA ALA A 13 4.23 0.01 -4.35
C ALA A 13 2.96 -0.21 -3.50
N LEU A 14 2.60 0.77 -2.68
CA LEU A 14 1.45 0.68 -1.79
C LEU A 14 0.41 1.75 -2.11
N LEU A 15 -0.86 1.37 -2.17
CA LEU A 15 -1.97 2.30 -2.09
C LEU A 15 -2.62 2.21 -0.70
N ILE A 16 -2.36 3.21 0.14
CA ILE A 16 -2.87 3.30 1.51
C ILE A 16 -4.19 4.08 1.51
N VAL A 17 -5.26 3.50 2.06
CA VAL A 17 -6.61 4.07 1.99
C VAL A 17 -7.28 4.01 3.36
N ASN A 18 -7.83 5.12 3.86
CA ASN A 18 -8.75 5.05 5.01
C ASN A 18 -10.15 4.68 4.53
N VAL A 19 -10.77 3.69 5.16
CA VAL A 19 -12.03 3.12 4.67
C VAL A 19 -13.14 3.22 5.71
N ALA A 20 -14.37 3.13 5.25
CA ALA A 20 -15.58 3.05 6.06
C ALA A 20 -16.63 2.20 5.33
N SER A 21 -17.53 1.59 6.08
CA SER A 21 -18.54 0.64 5.62
C SER A 21 -19.88 1.30 5.28
N LEU A 22 -20.20 2.39 5.98
CA LEU A 22 -21.50 3.06 5.91
C LEU A 22 -21.43 4.39 5.15
N CYS A 23 -20.40 4.55 4.32
CA CYS A 23 -20.19 5.73 3.51
C CYS A 23 -20.86 5.57 2.14
N GLY A 24 -21.36 6.66 1.55
CA GLY A 24 -21.94 6.65 0.19
C GLY A 24 -20.98 6.24 -0.91
N TYR A 25 -19.67 6.27 -0.65
CA TYR A 25 -18.60 5.87 -1.58
C TYR A 25 -18.12 4.42 -1.37
N THR A 26 -18.66 3.70 -0.37
CA THR A 26 -18.19 2.35 0.00
C THR A 26 -18.24 1.39 -1.16
N ASP A 27 -19.41 1.21 -1.76
CA ASP A 27 -19.61 0.18 -2.78
C ASP A 27 -18.75 0.41 -4.02
N SER A 28 -18.73 1.64 -4.55
CA SER A 28 -17.93 1.95 -5.73
C SER A 28 -16.43 1.86 -5.45
N THR A 29 -15.98 2.34 -4.30
CA THR A 29 -14.55 2.37 -3.98
C THR A 29 -14.01 0.98 -3.70
N TYR A 30 -14.69 0.15 -2.91
CA TYR A 30 -14.23 -1.22 -2.65
C TYR A 30 -14.16 -2.06 -3.91
N ARG A 31 -15.18 -1.98 -4.80
CA ARG A 31 -15.14 -2.68 -6.10
C ARG A 31 -13.95 -2.24 -6.95
N ALA A 32 -13.68 -0.93 -7.00
CA ALA A 32 -12.55 -0.40 -7.76
C ALA A 32 -11.20 -0.81 -7.16
N LEU A 33 -11.08 -0.83 -5.83
CA LEU A 33 -9.88 -1.28 -5.12
C LEU A 33 -9.63 -2.78 -5.31
N THR A 34 -10.65 -3.64 -5.20
CA THR A 34 -10.52 -5.08 -5.48
C THR A 34 -10.03 -5.27 -6.91
N ARG A 35 -10.70 -4.62 -7.88
CA ARG A 35 -10.30 -4.74 -9.29
C ARG A 35 -8.87 -4.26 -9.55
N LEU A 36 -8.46 -3.16 -8.94
CA LEU A 36 -7.09 -2.65 -9.02
C LEU A 36 -6.09 -3.66 -8.47
N HIS A 37 -6.38 -4.21 -7.28
CA HIS A 37 -5.51 -5.18 -6.63
C HIS A 37 -5.38 -6.46 -7.46
N ASP A 38 -6.47 -6.99 -8.02
CA ASP A 38 -6.45 -8.16 -8.90
C ASP A 38 -5.53 -7.95 -10.11
N ILE A 39 -5.54 -6.74 -10.69
CA ILE A 39 -4.76 -6.40 -11.88
C ILE A 39 -3.27 -6.24 -11.55
N LEU A 40 -2.94 -5.55 -10.45
CA LEU A 40 -1.58 -5.07 -10.19
C LEU A 40 -0.79 -5.89 -9.16
N SER A 41 -1.46 -6.67 -8.30
CA SER A 41 -0.79 -7.49 -7.28
C SER A 41 0.00 -8.67 -7.88
N PHE A 42 -0.30 -9.06 -9.12
CA PHE A 42 0.39 -10.17 -9.77
C PHE A 42 1.90 -9.92 -9.87
N GLY A 43 2.67 -10.86 -9.30
CA GLY A 43 4.13 -10.76 -9.21
C GLY A 43 4.64 -10.16 -7.90
N GLY A 44 3.75 -9.68 -7.01
CA GLY A 44 4.08 -9.30 -5.65
C GLY A 44 4.74 -7.93 -5.50
N TYR A 45 4.50 -7.00 -6.43
CA TYR A 45 5.08 -5.63 -6.42
C TYR A 45 4.05 -4.54 -6.09
N PHE A 46 2.83 -4.91 -5.71
CA PHE A 46 1.76 -3.98 -5.36
C PHE A 46 0.92 -4.51 -4.21
N SER A 47 0.46 -3.62 -3.33
CA SER A 47 -0.63 -3.92 -2.41
C SER A 47 -1.50 -2.69 -2.13
N VAL A 48 -2.80 -2.92 -1.96
CA VAL A 48 -3.67 -1.97 -1.26
C VAL A 48 -3.53 -2.24 0.23
N LEU A 49 -3.52 -1.21 1.06
CA LEU A 49 -3.58 -1.32 2.52
C LEU A 49 -4.76 -0.50 3.02
N ALA A 50 -5.80 -1.17 3.53
CA ALA A 50 -7.03 -0.53 3.97
C ALA A 50 -7.08 -0.37 5.48
N PHE A 51 -7.31 0.86 5.95
CA PHE A 51 -7.36 1.22 7.35
C PHE A 51 -8.75 1.74 7.73
N PRO A 52 -9.59 0.93 8.39
CA PRO A 52 -10.88 1.38 8.88
C PRO A 52 -10.74 2.60 9.80
N CYS A 53 -11.62 3.59 9.66
CA CYS A 53 -11.60 4.82 10.45
C CYS A 53 -13.00 5.35 10.73
N ASN A 54 -13.31 5.65 11.99
CA ASN A 54 -14.64 6.14 12.39
C ASN A 54 -14.72 7.66 12.56
N GLN A 55 -13.65 8.41 12.25
CA GLN A 55 -13.59 9.86 12.51
C GLN A 55 -14.47 10.69 11.57
N PHE A 56 -14.89 10.13 10.43
CA PHE A 56 -15.67 10.84 9.41
C PHE A 56 -17.12 10.36 9.39
N GLY A 57 -18.00 11.15 10.00
CA GLY A 57 -19.44 10.89 10.04
C GLY A 57 -19.85 9.62 10.79
N GLU A 58 -18.97 9.07 11.63
CA GLU A 58 -19.18 7.82 12.37
C GLU A 58 -19.61 6.64 11.48
N GLN A 59 -19.06 6.59 10.26
CA GLN A 59 -19.44 5.62 9.22
C GLN A 59 -18.73 4.27 9.33
N GLU A 60 -17.95 4.05 10.40
CA GLU A 60 -17.26 2.80 10.72
C GLU A 60 -17.43 2.39 12.21
N PRO A 61 -18.69 2.21 12.68
CA PRO A 61 -18.97 2.00 14.10
C PRO A 61 -18.58 0.59 14.58
N ARG A 62 -18.55 -0.39 13.67
CA ARG A 62 -18.28 -1.81 13.94
C ARG A 62 -16.82 -2.06 14.36
N ASP A 63 -16.57 -3.24 14.92
CA ASP A 63 -15.22 -3.69 15.24
C ASP A 63 -14.51 -4.31 14.02
N ALA A 64 -13.19 -4.50 14.12
CA ALA A 64 -12.38 -4.96 12.99
C ALA A 64 -12.81 -6.35 12.45
N PRO A 65 -13.13 -7.36 13.30
CA PRO A 65 -13.63 -8.65 12.81
C PRO A 65 -14.94 -8.54 12.02
N GLU A 66 -15.91 -7.75 12.47
CA GLU A 66 -17.18 -7.56 11.76
C GLU A 66 -16.99 -6.79 10.45
N ILE A 67 -16.07 -5.82 10.42
CA ILE A 67 -15.71 -5.08 9.21
C ILE A 67 -15.12 -6.04 8.18
N LEU A 68 -14.11 -6.82 8.57
CA LEU A 68 -13.45 -7.76 7.66
C LEU A 68 -14.44 -8.74 7.04
N ALA A 69 -15.23 -9.44 7.87
CA ALA A 69 -16.21 -10.41 7.38
C ALA A 69 -17.21 -9.77 6.40
N ALA A 70 -17.74 -8.58 6.73
CA ALA A 70 -18.67 -7.89 5.85
C ALA A 70 -18.02 -7.47 4.52
N MET A 71 -16.76 -7.07 4.53
CA MET A 71 -16.07 -6.62 3.32
C MET A 71 -15.66 -7.79 2.42
N GLU A 72 -15.22 -8.91 3.02
CA GLU A 72 -14.96 -10.16 2.30
C GLU A 72 -16.22 -10.69 1.61
N ASP A 73 -17.34 -10.80 2.35
CA ASP A 73 -18.60 -11.33 1.81
C ASP A 73 -19.18 -10.50 0.66
N ASN A 74 -19.01 -9.17 0.70
CA ASN A 74 -19.62 -8.26 -0.27
C ASN A 74 -18.74 -7.95 -1.48
N TYR A 75 -17.40 -8.02 -1.33
CA TYR A 75 -16.46 -7.50 -2.32
C TYR A 75 -15.35 -8.48 -2.73
N GLY A 76 -15.20 -9.63 -2.06
CA GLY A 76 -14.16 -10.61 -2.40
C GLY A 76 -12.75 -10.04 -2.26
N ILE A 77 -12.48 -9.39 -1.13
CA ILE A 77 -11.23 -8.65 -0.91
C ILE A 77 -10.05 -9.62 -0.71
N GLU A 78 -8.98 -9.39 -1.47
CA GLU A 78 -7.72 -10.13 -1.35
C GLU A 78 -6.56 -9.28 -0.79
N PHE A 79 -6.81 -8.03 -0.44
CA PHE A 79 -5.83 -7.13 0.16
C PHE A 79 -6.00 -6.95 1.67
N PRO A 80 -4.93 -6.63 2.42
CA PRO A 80 -5.02 -6.44 3.87
C PRO A 80 -5.97 -5.32 4.30
N ILE A 81 -6.89 -5.67 5.20
CA ILE A 81 -7.64 -4.72 6.03
C ILE A 81 -7.08 -4.80 7.46
N PHE A 82 -6.67 -3.66 8.01
CA PHE A 82 -6.07 -3.56 9.33
C PHE A 82 -7.10 -3.24 10.42
N ASP A 83 -6.62 -3.19 11.67
CA ASP A 83 -7.41 -2.68 12.77
C ASP A 83 -7.84 -1.23 12.54
N LYS A 84 -8.97 -0.86 13.16
CA LYS A 84 -9.49 0.49 13.13
C LYS A 84 -8.52 1.46 13.80
N ILE A 85 -8.21 2.57 13.13
CA ILE A 85 -7.28 3.59 13.61
C ILE A 85 -7.83 5.00 13.41
N ASP A 86 -7.27 5.94 14.18
CA ASP A 86 -7.39 7.36 13.88
C ASP A 86 -6.38 7.76 12.80
N VAL A 87 -6.83 8.57 11.85
CA VAL A 87 -6.05 9.04 10.69
C VAL A 87 -5.79 10.54 10.71
N THR A 88 -6.50 11.28 11.56
CA THR A 88 -6.33 12.72 11.74
C THR A 88 -6.31 13.12 13.22
N GLY A 89 -5.78 14.31 13.49
CA GLY A 89 -5.70 14.90 14.82
C GLY A 89 -4.59 14.32 15.72
N PRO A 90 -4.55 14.72 17.01
CA PRO A 90 -3.46 14.35 17.93
C PRO A 90 -3.29 12.84 18.15
N ASN A 91 -4.39 12.09 18.02
CA ASN A 91 -4.42 10.64 18.20
C ASN A 91 -4.18 9.85 16.92
N ALA A 92 -3.96 10.53 15.78
CA ALA A 92 -3.66 9.86 14.52
C ALA A 92 -2.51 8.86 14.70
N SER A 93 -2.66 7.70 14.04
CA SER A 93 -1.64 6.66 14.05
C SER A 93 -0.28 7.20 13.58
N PRO A 94 0.84 6.63 14.04
CA PRO A 94 2.16 7.05 13.58
C PRO A 94 2.33 7.01 12.06
N LEU A 95 1.69 6.04 11.40
CA LEU A 95 1.65 5.93 9.94
C LEU A 95 1.01 7.18 9.30
N TYR A 96 -0.21 7.53 9.69
CA TYR A 96 -0.91 8.68 9.10
C TYR A 96 -0.25 10.01 9.46
N LYS A 97 0.33 10.16 10.65
CA LYS A 97 1.15 11.33 10.98
C LYS A 97 2.32 11.49 10.00
N PHE A 98 3.03 10.41 9.71
CA PHE A 98 4.11 10.44 8.73
C PHE A 98 3.61 10.81 7.33
N LEU A 99 2.52 10.19 6.85
CA LEU A 99 1.96 10.48 5.53
C LEU A 99 1.57 11.96 5.39
N ILE A 100 0.93 12.51 6.42
CA ILE A 100 0.57 13.93 6.50
C ILE A 100 1.81 14.82 6.52
N ASP A 101 2.84 14.47 7.30
CA ASP A 101 4.08 15.25 7.36
C ASP A 101 4.81 15.29 6.01
N GLN A 102 4.74 14.20 5.23
CA GLN A 102 5.37 14.13 3.90
C GLN A 102 4.61 14.93 2.84
N THR A 103 3.27 14.88 2.84
CA THR A 103 2.47 15.55 1.80
C THR A 103 2.00 16.93 2.19
N SER A 104 2.01 17.26 3.49
CA SER A 104 1.27 18.39 4.07
C SER A 104 -0.24 18.35 3.79
N VAL A 105 -0.79 17.18 3.45
CA VAL A 105 -2.22 16.96 3.16
C VAL A 105 -2.82 16.04 4.21
N VAL A 106 -3.87 16.53 4.86
CA VAL A 106 -4.62 15.81 5.90
C VAL A 106 -5.85 15.16 5.27
N PRO A 107 -6.18 13.89 5.61
CA PRO A 107 -7.45 13.29 5.19
C PRO A 107 -8.62 14.10 5.73
N ASP A 108 -9.49 14.56 4.83
CA ASP A 108 -10.68 15.35 5.13
C ASP A 108 -11.95 14.49 5.16
N TRP A 109 -11.91 13.28 4.60
CA TRP A 109 -13.04 12.36 4.55
C TRP A 109 -12.63 10.89 4.38
N ASN A 110 -13.61 9.99 4.32
CA ASN A 110 -13.42 8.57 4.00
C ASN A 110 -12.87 8.38 2.58
N PHE A 111 -12.09 7.31 2.37
CA PHE A 111 -11.46 6.97 1.10
C PHE A 111 -10.46 8.01 0.59
N PHE A 112 -9.74 8.67 1.49
CA PHE A 112 -8.53 9.39 1.14
C PHE A 112 -7.41 8.38 0.85
N LYS A 113 -6.54 8.70 -0.12
CA LYS A 113 -5.61 7.75 -0.73
C LYS A 113 -4.20 8.33 -0.71
N TYR A 114 -3.22 7.54 -0.32
CA TYR A 114 -1.79 7.84 -0.48
C TYR A 114 -1.13 6.75 -1.33
N LEU A 115 -0.35 7.16 -2.34
CA LEU A 115 0.51 6.26 -3.09
C LEU A 115 1.93 6.34 -2.54
N VAL A 116 2.48 5.19 -2.20
CA VAL A 116 3.85 5.04 -1.66
C VAL A 116 4.65 4.15 -2.60
N SER A 117 5.90 4.53 -2.89
CA SER A 117 6.83 3.74 -3.68
C SER A 117 7.31 2.50 -2.92
N SER A 118 7.95 1.56 -3.63
CA SER A 118 8.64 0.41 -3.02
C SER A 118 9.76 0.81 -2.06
N GLU A 119 10.26 2.04 -2.16
CA GLU A 119 11.34 2.60 -1.33
C GLU A 119 10.78 3.38 -0.13
N GLY A 120 9.46 3.40 0.06
CA GLY A 120 8.79 4.05 1.17
C GLY A 120 8.61 5.57 1.01
N GLU A 121 8.79 6.11 -0.21
CA GLU A 121 8.54 7.52 -0.50
C GLU A 121 7.06 7.75 -0.83
N VAL A 122 6.46 8.84 -0.32
CA VAL A 122 5.08 9.19 -0.65
C VAL A 122 5.06 9.93 -1.98
N LEU A 123 4.54 9.28 -3.02
CA LEU A 123 4.56 9.77 -4.39
C LEU A 123 3.44 10.78 -4.65
N ASN A 124 2.23 10.49 -4.15
CA ASN A 124 1.06 11.35 -4.34
C ASN A 124 -0.04 11.03 -3.33
N SER A 125 -1.06 11.88 -3.27
CA SER A 125 -2.24 11.67 -2.44
C SER A 125 -3.50 12.30 -3.04
N TRP A 126 -4.66 11.65 -2.86
CA TRP A 126 -5.93 12.09 -3.43
C TRP A 126 -7.09 11.99 -2.45
N GLY A 127 -8.03 12.92 -2.59
CA GLY A 127 -9.28 12.95 -1.82
C GLY A 127 -10.30 11.89 -2.25
N THR A 128 -11.42 11.88 -1.56
CA THR A 128 -12.52 10.92 -1.76
C THR A 128 -13.03 10.87 -3.19
N THR A 129 -13.16 12.01 -3.86
CA THR A 129 -13.82 12.12 -5.17
C THR A 129 -12.96 11.66 -6.33
N THR A 130 -11.64 11.57 -6.15
CA THR A 130 -10.75 11.02 -7.17
C THR A 130 -10.92 9.51 -7.24
N THR A 131 -11.31 9.02 -8.42
CA THR A 131 -11.58 7.60 -8.64
C THR A 131 -10.28 6.84 -8.91
N ILE A 132 -10.33 5.51 -8.78
CA ILE A 132 -9.16 4.65 -9.02
C ILE A 132 -8.77 4.66 -10.50
N GLU A 133 -9.75 4.78 -11.40
CA GLU A 133 -9.54 4.86 -12.84
C GLU A 133 -8.75 6.11 -13.23
N GLU A 134 -9.02 7.24 -12.57
CA GLU A 134 -8.31 8.51 -12.82
C GLU A 134 -6.83 8.44 -12.44
N ILE A 135 -6.49 7.64 -11.42
CA ILE A 135 -5.12 7.52 -10.88
C ILE A 135 -4.44 6.21 -11.27
N PHE A 136 -5.07 5.39 -12.12
CA PHE A 136 -4.58 4.06 -12.46
C PHE A 136 -3.19 4.09 -13.07
N GLU A 137 -2.94 5.02 -14.00
CA GLU A 137 -1.65 5.14 -14.69
C GLU A 137 -0.51 5.49 -13.71
N GLU A 138 -0.77 6.35 -12.72
CA GLU A 138 0.22 6.72 -11.70
C GLU A 138 0.56 5.52 -10.79
N ILE A 139 -0.45 4.75 -10.38
CA ILE A 139 -0.25 3.54 -9.58
C ILE A 139 0.52 2.49 -10.40
N GLN A 140 0.13 2.28 -11.67
CA GLN A 140 0.81 1.35 -12.55
C GLN A 140 2.28 1.72 -12.76
N ALA A 141 2.59 3.01 -12.93
CA ALA A 141 3.96 3.48 -13.05
C ALA A 141 4.79 3.13 -11.80
N ALA A 142 4.26 3.36 -10.60
CA ALA A 142 4.94 3.00 -9.35
C ALA A 142 5.20 1.49 -9.24
N VAL A 143 4.28 0.65 -9.71
CA VAL A 143 4.44 -0.81 -9.76
C VAL A 143 5.52 -1.23 -10.76
N GLU A 144 5.59 -0.59 -11.93
CA GLU A 144 6.65 -0.86 -12.91
C GLU A 144 8.04 -0.45 -12.40
N ASP A 145 8.13 0.63 -11.61
CA ASP A 145 9.38 1.02 -10.98
C ASP A 145 9.80 0.05 -9.88
N ALA A 146 8.86 -0.42 -9.04
CA ALA A 146 9.11 -1.49 -8.07
C ALA A 146 9.62 -2.78 -8.75
N LYS A 147 9.04 -3.17 -9.89
CA LYS A 147 9.52 -4.32 -10.69
C LYS A 147 10.96 -4.15 -11.18
N LYS A 148 11.35 -2.94 -11.58
CA LYS A 148 12.71 -2.65 -12.05
C LYS A 148 13.71 -2.74 -10.90
N ALA A 149 13.37 -2.16 -9.74
CA ALA A 149 14.19 -2.22 -8.53
C ALA A 149 14.44 -3.68 -8.11
N GLY A 150 13.38 -4.48 -7.94
CA GLY A 150 13.51 -5.88 -7.52
C GLY A 150 14.21 -6.80 -8.52
N LYS A 151 14.24 -6.45 -9.82
CA LYS A 151 15.07 -7.16 -10.82
C LYS A 151 16.55 -6.77 -10.71
N GLY A 152 16.84 -5.50 -10.48
CA GLY A 152 18.21 -5.00 -10.30
C GLY A 152 18.91 -5.70 -9.13
N ASP A 153 18.20 -5.84 -8.01
CA ASP A 153 18.75 -6.51 -6.82
C ASP A 153 19.04 -8.00 -7.06
N LYS A 154 18.20 -8.71 -7.80
CA LYS A 154 18.44 -10.12 -8.15
C LYS A 154 19.64 -10.30 -9.07
N VAL A 155 19.83 -9.41 -10.05
CA VAL A 155 21.00 -9.44 -10.95
C VAL A 155 22.29 -9.20 -10.16
N LEU A 156 22.30 -8.21 -9.25
CA LEU A 156 23.46 -7.93 -8.41
C LEU A 156 23.80 -9.10 -7.45
N GLN A 157 22.77 -9.80 -6.93
CA GLN A 157 22.96 -10.99 -6.10
C GLN A 157 23.50 -12.20 -6.90
N GLU A 158 23.07 -12.40 -8.14
CA GLU A 158 23.60 -13.46 -9.01
C GLU A 158 25.04 -13.19 -9.47
N GLU A 159 25.38 -11.93 -9.78
CA GLU A 159 26.75 -11.54 -10.14
C GLU A 159 27.73 -11.66 -8.97
N SER A 160 27.27 -11.41 -7.74
CA SER A 160 28.10 -11.56 -6.54
C SER A 160 28.33 -13.02 -6.16
N LYS A 161 27.30 -13.88 -6.24
CA LYS A 161 27.45 -15.34 -6.10
C LYS A 161 28.41 -15.95 -7.11
N THR A 162 28.29 -15.56 -8.38
CA THR A 162 29.17 -16.07 -9.45
C THR A 162 30.64 -15.69 -9.21
N LYS A 163 30.91 -14.49 -8.68
CA LYS A 163 32.28 -14.06 -8.34
C LYS A 163 32.84 -14.78 -7.12
N GLU A 164 32.01 -15.13 -6.14
CA GLU A 164 32.42 -15.93 -4.98
C GLU A 164 32.73 -17.38 -5.35
N ASP A 165 31.92 -18.01 -6.21
CA ASP A 165 32.14 -19.37 -6.69
C ASP A 165 33.45 -19.48 -7.51
N ILE A 166 33.73 -18.52 -8.40
CA ILE A 166 34.97 -18.47 -9.19
C ILE A 166 36.21 -18.24 -8.28
N SER A 167 36.04 -17.55 -7.16
CA SER A 167 37.10 -17.31 -6.16
C SER A 167 37.37 -18.55 -5.29
N ALA A 168 36.34 -19.37 -5.03
CA ALA A 168 36.47 -20.59 -4.24
C ALA A 168 37.24 -21.69 -5.00
N ASP A 169 36.94 -21.90 -6.29
CA ASP A 169 37.61 -22.92 -7.11
C ASP A 169 39.13 -22.65 -7.27
N LYS A 170 39.54 -21.38 -7.29
CA LYS A 170 40.97 -21.01 -7.41
C LYS A 170 41.80 -21.22 -6.14
N LYS A 171 41.17 -21.51 -4.99
CA LYS A 171 41.87 -21.76 -3.72
C LYS A 171 42.12 -23.25 -3.45
N GLU A 172 41.49 -24.16 -4.19
CA GLU A 172 41.74 -25.61 -4.07
C GLU A 172 42.85 -26.13 -5.02
N GLU A 173 43.33 -25.30 -5.95
CA GLU A 173 44.44 -25.64 -6.88
C GLU A 173 45.85 -25.22 -6.40
N LEU A 174 46.02 -24.77 -5.16
CA LEU A 174 47.31 -24.39 -4.54
C LEU A 174 47.59 -25.19 -3.26
#